data_AF-M5SY11-F1
#
_entry.id   AF-M5SY11-F1
#
_cell.length_a   1.000
_cell.length_b   1.000
_cell.length_c   1.000
_cell.angle_alpha   90.00
_cell.angle_beta   90.00
_cell.angle_gamma   90.00
#
_symmetry.space_group_name_H-M   'P 1'
#
loop_
_entity.id
_entity.type
_entity.pdbx_description
1 polymer ?
#
loop_
_entity_poly.entity_id
_entity_poly.type
_entity_poly.pdbx_seq_one_letter_code
_entity_poly.pdbx_strand_id
1 'polypeptide(L)'
;MRLVKNKLSDLDPMTDFKVFDNACRAVGVGERLDIENYPDVPAFHIYGRTSAVASQLIQSAHEHIPALPSVHFAFLDSKNVNAVAFKHGDQYFIGVTSGAVIMLHLVLDRMLANPAVLTWVGETNRERNDIRSLPPGVIDPERLFHMGVRPVLAQDVNRVRYSKHLGDQALMFLLGHEIAHVTRGHVDYLNAKHPGAFLGKVGWGGSGDESLERQCIEADADRRSVFARSNSMYMSFESNESNKPPWLKRRATAADYQFDWAFSVNVLFRLFGDEKFAPADLVSSGYPPLPLRRRMAMEYACRVLMYHVGDKFDGSIKDTIVGSMASCEESFTAIGAEPAKGGIESAFSDESTNHFHRLNGLWASMRAELQEYSYESLDDVCG
;
A
#
# COMPACT_ATOMS: atom_id res chain seq x y z
N MET A 1 6.54 -7.67 -29.69
CA MET A 1 7.42 -7.72 -28.49
C MET A 1 7.43 -9.17 -28.00
N ARG A 2 8.50 -9.94 -28.25
CA ARG A 2 8.63 -11.31 -27.73
C ARG A 2 8.91 -11.21 -26.24
N LEU A 3 7.93 -11.52 -25.39
CA LEU A 3 8.15 -11.72 -23.96
C LEU A 3 9.02 -12.97 -23.82
N VAL A 4 10.27 -12.77 -23.40
CA VAL A 4 11.15 -13.87 -22.99
C VAL A 4 10.49 -14.51 -21.77
N LYS A 5 10.11 -15.78 -21.86
CA LYS A 5 9.62 -16.59 -20.74
C LYS A 5 10.81 -16.93 -19.82
N ASN A 6 11.32 -15.97 -19.08
CA ASN A 6 12.19 -16.29 -17.94
C ASN A 6 11.29 -16.90 -16.84
N LYS A 7 11.75 -17.99 -16.20
CA LYS A 7 11.04 -18.50 -15.04
C LYS A 7 11.24 -17.49 -13.90
N LEU A 8 10.23 -17.31 -13.05
CA LEU A 8 10.36 -16.50 -11.83
C LEU A 8 11.53 -16.99 -10.95
N SER A 9 11.83 -18.29 -11.00
CA SER A 9 12.99 -18.90 -10.32
C SER A 9 14.36 -18.43 -10.82
N ASP A 10 14.43 -17.79 -11.99
CA ASP A 10 15.69 -17.29 -12.57
C ASP A 10 15.97 -15.83 -12.13
N LEU A 11 15.04 -15.22 -11.39
CA LEU A 11 15.17 -13.88 -10.80
C LEU A 11 15.59 -14.02 -9.33
N ASP A 12 16.91 -13.98 -9.11
CA ASP A 12 17.60 -13.74 -7.82
C ASP A 12 17.59 -14.87 -6.75
N PRO A 13 18.75 -15.25 -6.16
CA PRO A 13 18.86 -16.13 -4.98
C PRO A 13 18.07 -15.72 -3.72
N MET A 14 17.35 -14.60 -3.70
CA MET A 14 16.57 -14.13 -2.53
C MET A 14 15.33 -14.96 -2.18
N THR A 15 14.93 -15.96 -2.97
CA THR A 15 13.74 -16.79 -2.69
C THR A 15 14.06 -18.28 -2.58
N ASP A 16 14.56 -18.69 -1.42
CA ASP A 16 14.37 -20.08 -1.02
C ASP A 16 12.90 -20.26 -0.60
N PHE A 17 12.07 -20.69 -1.56
CA PHE A 17 10.64 -20.90 -1.35
C PHE A 17 10.34 -21.85 -0.18
N LYS A 18 11.23 -22.81 0.09
CA LYS A 18 11.07 -23.73 1.22
C LYS A 18 11.32 -23.02 2.54
N VAL A 19 12.32 -22.13 2.59
CA VAL A 19 12.57 -21.29 3.77
C VAL A 19 11.37 -20.40 4.06
N PHE A 20 10.81 -19.73 3.04
CA PHE A 20 9.63 -18.89 3.22
C PHE A 20 8.40 -19.70 3.68
N ASP A 21 8.10 -20.83 3.03
CA ASP A 21 6.94 -21.65 3.41
C ASP A 21 7.07 -22.24 4.83
N ASN A 22 8.27 -22.71 5.20
CA ASN A 22 8.56 -23.16 6.56
C ASN A 22 8.38 -22.04 7.58
N ALA A 23 8.88 -20.84 7.28
CA ALA A 23 8.73 -19.68 8.14
C ALA A 23 7.25 -19.32 8.31
N CYS A 24 6.47 -19.29 7.22
CA CYS A 24 5.03 -19.01 7.26
C CYS A 24 4.25 -19.99 8.15
N ARG A 25 4.51 -21.30 8.00
CA ARG A 25 3.91 -22.34 8.83
C ARG A 25 4.32 -22.21 10.30
N ALA A 26 5.59 -21.91 10.54
CA ALA A 26 6.12 -21.75 11.90
C ALA A 26 5.50 -20.56 12.64
N VAL A 27 5.23 -19.45 11.93
CA VAL A 27 4.63 -18.25 12.55
C VAL A 27 3.10 -18.18 12.45
N GLY A 28 2.48 -19.08 11.68
CA GLY A 28 1.03 -19.17 11.54
C GLY A 28 0.39 -18.08 10.68
N VAL A 29 1.10 -17.54 9.68
CA VAL A 29 0.57 -16.49 8.77
C VAL A 29 -0.09 -17.05 7.50
N GLY A 30 -0.18 -18.37 7.37
CA GLY A 30 -0.79 -19.07 6.23
C GLY A 30 0.22 -19.88 5.42
N GLU A 31 -0.15 -20.22 4.19
CA GLU A 31 0.70 -20.94 3.24
C GLU A 31 1.20 -20.00 2.15
N ARG A 32 2.37 -20.33 1.58
CA ARG A 32 2.87 -19.63 0.40
C ARG A 32 2.00 -19.96 -0.81
N LEU A 33 1.69 -18.95 -1.64
CA LEU A 33 1.07 -19.18 -2.95
C LEU A 33 2.12 -19.67 -3.95
N ASP A 34 1.92 -20.86 -4.49
CA ASP A 34 2.78 -21.49 -5.51
C ASP A 34 2.44 -21.03 -6.94
N ILE A 35 2.47 -19.73 -7.21
CA ILE A 35 2.08 -19.17 -8.53
C ILE A 35 2.98 -19.68 -9.68
N GLU A 36 4.21 -20.10 -9.37
CA GLU A 36 5.17 -20.63 -10.34
C GLU A 36 4.73 -21.95 -10.96
N ASN A 37 3.84 -22.69 -10.28
CA ASN A 37 3.25 -23.92 -10.78
C ASN A 37 2.11 -23.66 -11.78
N TYR A 38 1.71 -22.40 -11.99
CA TYR A 38 0.61 -22.01 -12.85
C TYR A 38 1.02 -20.92 -13.88
N PRO A 39 2.06 -21.14 -14.70
CA PRO A 39 2.60 -20.10 -15.59
C PRO A 39 1.61 -19.64 -16.68
N ASP A 40 0.61 -20.46 -16.99
CA ASP A 40 -0.37 -20.17 -18.03
C ASP A 40 -1.61 -19.42 -17.50
N VAL A 41 -1.70 -19.14 -16.19
CA VAL A 41 -2.81 -18.33 -15.68
C VAL A 41 -2.64 -16.87 -16.10
N PRO A 42 -3.71 -16.19 -16.56
CA PRO A 42 -3.61 -14.80 -16.98
C PRO A 42 -3.01 -13.87 -15.93
N ALA A 43 -3.19 -14.15 -14.64
CA ALA A 43 -2.67 -13.33 -13.54
C ALA A 43 -1.14 -13.46 -13.33
N PHE A 44 -0.46 -14.45 -13.93
CA PHE A 44 0.96 -14.72 -13.68
C PHE A 44 1.86 -13.49 -13.88
N HIS A 45 1.60 -12.70 -14.92
CA HIS A 45 2.38 -11.50 -15.22
C HIS A 45 2.21 -10.38 -14.18
N ILE A 46 1.09 -10.35 -13.45
CA ILE A 46 0.84 -9.39 -12.39
C ILE A 46 1.71 -9.74 -11.19
N TYR A 47 1.70 -11.00 -10.76
CA TYR A 47 2.58 -11.48 -9.69
C TYR A 47 4.05 -11.24 -10.00
N GLY A 48 4.49 -11.52 -11.24
CA GLY A 48 5.88 -11.24 -11.62
C GLY A 48 6.26 -9.75 -11.58
N ARG A 49 5.32 -8.85 -11.89
CA ARG A 49 5.53 -7.40 -11.73
C ARG A 49 5.60 -7.02 -10.24
N THR A 50 4.69 -7.54 -9.42
CA THR A 50 4.71 -7.29 -7.97
C THR A 50 6.00 -7.81 -7.31
N SER A 51 6.47 -9.00 -7.68
CA SER A 51 7.77 -9.51 -7.24
C SER A 51 8.91 -8.60 -7.65
N ALA A 52 8.92 -8.10 -8.89
CA ALA A 52 9.95 -7.16 -9.34
C ALA A 52 9.94 -5.85 -8.53
N VAL A 53 8.77 -5.31 -8.22
CA VAL A 53 8.63 -4.12 -7.36
C VAL A 53 9.15 -4.41 -5.94
N ALA A 54 8.78 -5.55 -5.34
CA ALA A 54 9.24 -5.95 -4.02
C ALA A 54 10.76 -6.11 -3.97
N SER A 55 11.35 -6.85 -4.92
CA SER A 55 12.79 -7.03 -5.03
C SER A 55 13.52 -5.69 -5.17
N GLN A 56 13.03 -4.77 -6.01
CA GLN A 56 13.63 -3.45 -6.16
C GLN A 56 13.61 -2.63 -4.86
N LEU A 57 12.49 -2.65 -4.13
CA LEU A 57 12.37 -1.92 -2.87
C LEU A 57 13.25 -2.52 -1.77
N ILE A 58 13.28 -3.85 -1.64
CA ILE A 58 14.12 -4.56 -0.67
C ILE A 58 15.61 -4.34 -0.98
N GLN A 59 16.00 -4.46 -2.25
CA GLN A 59 17.36 -4.19 -2.70
C GLN A 59 17.76 -2.74 -2.41
N SER A 60 16.88 -1.78 -2.71
CA SER A 60 17.13 -0.38 -2.38
C SER A 60 17.28 -0.16 -0.87
N ALA A 61 16.49 -0.83 -0.03
CA ALA A 61 16.65 -0.77 1.42
C ALA A 61 18.01 -1.31 1.87
N HIS A 62 18.47 -2.44 1.33
CA HIS A 62 19.80 -2.99 1.63
C HIS A 62 20.94 -2.07 1.19
N GLU A 63 20.81 -1.42 0.04
CA GLU A 63 21.82 -0.47 -0.46
C GLU A 63 21.98 0.75 0.46
N HIS A 64 20.89 1.23 1.05
CA HIS A 64 20.90 2.38 1.96
C HIS A 64 21.13 1.99 3.42
N ILE A 65 20.86 0.74 3.78
CA ILE A 65 20.99 0.20 5.14
C ILE A 65 21.81 -1.11 5.07
N PRO A 66 23.15 -1.02 4.97
CA PRO A 66 24.00 -2.22 4.80
C PRO A 66 23.93 -3.22 5.95
N ALA A 67 23.48 -2.78 7.13
CA ALA A 67 23.30 -3.63 8.32
C ALA A 67 21.96 -4.37 8.35
N LEU A 68 21.05 -4.09 7.39
CA LEU A 68 19.75 -4.74 7.30
C LEU A 68 19.92 -6.25 7.01
N PRO A 69 19.40 -7.15 7.87
CA PRO A 69 19.44 -8.59 7.60
C PRO A 69 18.59 -8.96 6.38
N SER A 70 18.81 -10.15 5.83
CA SER A 70 18.09 -10.62 4.65
C SER A 70 16.57 -10.56 4.84
N VAL A 71 15.90 -9.92 3.88
CA VAL A 71 14.44 -9.85 3.80
C VAL A 71 13.97 -10.70 2.62
N HIS A 72 13.18 -11.73 2.90
CA HIS A 72 12.57 -12.58 1.89
C HIS A 72 11.18 -12.07 1.54
N PHE A 73 10.78 -12.23 0.28
CA PHE A 73 9.45 -11.84 -0.20
C PHE A 73 8.76 -13.02 -0.88
N ALA A 74 7.47 -13.23 -0.59
CA ALA A 74 6.62 -14.12 -1.36
C ALA A 74 5.14 -13.73 -1.26
N PHE A 75 4.31 -14.45 -2.00
CA PHE A 75 2.86 -14.31 -1.92
C PHE A 75 2.28 -15.31 -0.93
N LEU A 76 1.26 -14.88 -0.17
CA LEU A 76 0.48 -15.73 0.72
C LEU A 76 -0.81 -16.17 0.02
N ASP A 77 -1.17 -17.45 0.12
CA ASP A 77 -2.45 -17.94 -0.39
C ASP A 77 -3.59 -17.57 0.56
N SER A 78 -4.07 -16.34 0.40
CA SER A 78 -5.15 -15.78 1.22
C SER A 78 -5.97 -14.80 0.41
N LYS A 79 -7.30 -14.94 0.51
CA LYS A 79 -8.29 -14.13 -0.21
C LYS A 79 -8.45 -12.73 0.37
N ASN A 80 -8.01 -12.53 1.61
CA ASN A 80 -8.06 -11.24 2.28
C ASN A 80 -7.13 -10.25 1.57
N VAL A 81 -7.50 -8.98 1.54
CA VAL A 81 -6.59 -7.89 1.11
C VAL A 81 -5.69 -7.57 2.30
N ASN A 82 -4.47 -8.10 2.30
CA ASN A 82 -3.49 -7.84 3.36
C ASN A 82 -2.02 -7.98 2.92
N ALA A 83 -1.11 -7.49 3.75
CA ALA A 83 0.30 -7.82 3.75
C ALA A 83 0.80 -8.00 5.20
N VAL A 84 2.00 -8.57 5.36
CA VAL A 84 2.61 -8.80 6.68
C VAL A 84 4.13 -8.90 6.57
N ALA A 85 4.84 -8.20 7.44
CA ALA A 85 6.25 -8.39 7.73
C ALA A 85 6.43 -9.20 9.00
N PHE A 86 7.26 -10.24 9.03
CA PHE A 86 7.52 -11.03 10.24
C PHE A 86 8.97 -11.53 10.28
N LYS A 87 9.37 -12.13 11.41
CA LYS A 87 10.71 -12.69 11.62
C LYS A 87 10.63 -14.17 11.96
N HIS A 88 11.57 -14.96 11.42
CA HIS A 88 11.77 -16.36 11.79
C HIS A 88 13.27 -16.67 11.79
N GLY A 89 13.81 -17.04 12.96
CA GLY A 89 15.25 -17.07 13.17
C GLY A 89 15.86 -15.68 13.03
N ASP A 90 16.97 -15.58 12.30
CA ASP A 90 17.69 -14.32 12.04
C ASP A 90 17.29 -13.66 10.72
N GLN A 91 16.17 -14.07 10.13
CA GLN A 91 15.70 -13.62 8.81
C GLN A 91 14.33 -12.96 8.89
N TYR A 92 14.12 -11.99 8.01
CA TYR A 92 12.84 -11.30 7.86
C TYR A 92 12.10 -11.77 6.62
N PHE A 93 10.78 -11.66 6.68
CA PHE A 93 9.87 -12.14 5.66
C PHE A 93 8.77 -11.13 5.44
N ILE A 94 8.46 -10.83 4.19
CA ILE A 94 7.33 -10.00 3.77
C ILE A 94 6.41 -10.85 2.90
N GLY A 95 5.16 -11.01 3.34
CA GLY A 95 4.11 -11.71 2.62
C GLY A 95 3.06 -10.73 2.11
N VAL A 96 2.73 -10.79 0.81
CA VAL A 96 1.56 -10.12 0.26
C VAL A 96 0.52 -11.14 -0.14
N THR A 97 -0.72 -10.96 0.32
CA THR A 97 -1.81 -11.89 0.03
C THR A 97 -2.19 -11.91 -1.45
N SER A 98 -2.60 -13.07 -1.95
CA SER A 98 -3.16 -13.21 -3.31
C SER A 98 -4.38 -12.30 -3.52
N GLY A 99 -5.18 -12.12 -2.47
CA GLY A 99 -6.31 -11.20 -2.42
C GLY A 99 -5.93 -9.75 -2.71
N ALA A 100 -4.88 -9.23 -2.06
CA ALA A 100 -4.42 -7.86 -2.28
C ALA A 100 -4.01 -7.62 -3.75
N VAL A 101 -3.22 -8.53 -4.32
CA VAL A 101 -2.76 -8.41 -5.72
C VAL A 101 -3.93 -8.46 -6.69
N ILE A 102 -4.82 -9.47 -6.54
CA ILE A 102 -5.94 -9.65 -7.47
C ILE A 102 -6.92 -8.49 -7.37
N MET A 103 -7.32 -8.08 -6.16
CA MET A 103 -8.32 -7.04 -5.95
C MET A 103 -7.85 -5.68 -6.43
N LEU A 104 -6.59 -5.33 -6.16
CA LEU A 104 -6.02 -4.06 -6.60
C LEU A 104 -6.07 -3.92 -8.12
N HIS A 105 -5.58 -4.93 -8.84
CA HIS A 105 -5.56 -4.89 -10.31
C HIS A 105 -6.97 -5.02 -10.90
N LEU A 106 -7.84 -5.84 -10.32
CA LEU A 106 -9.24 -5.96 -10.75
C LEU A 106 -9.95 -4.61 -10.68
N VAL A 107 -9.80 -3.87 -9.58
CA VAL A 107 -10.46 -2.58 -9.40
C VAL A 107 -9.88 -1.52 -10.32
N LEU A 108 -8.55 -1.36 -10.37
CA LEU A 108 -7.91 -0.34 -11.21
C LEU A 108 -8.16 -0.57 -12.71
N ASP A 109 -8.09 -1.81 -13.18
CA ASP A 109 -8.37 -2.12 -14.59
C ASP A 109 -9.81 -1.77 -14.95
N ARG A 110 -10.76 -2.08 -14.07
CA ARG A 110 -12.18 -1.75 -14.26
C ARG A 110 -12.45 -0.26 -14.20
N MET A 111 -11.78 0.46 -13.29
CA MET A 111 -11.82 1.92 -13.23
C MET A 111 -11.38 2.50 -14.57
N LEU A 112 -10.21 2.10 -15.07
CA LEU A 112 -9.68 2.66 -16.31
C LEU A 112 -10.38 2.14 -17.57
N ALA A 113 -11.08 1.02 -17.51
CA ALA A 113 -11.97 0.59 -18.59
C ALA A 113 -13.30 1.36 -18.63
N ASN A 114 -13.63 2.16 -17.60
CA ASN A 114 -14.83 3.00 -17.60
C ASN A 114 -14.50 4.39 -18.18
N PRO A 115 -15.21 4.87 -19.22
CA PRO A 115 -14.92 6.16 -19.86
C PRO A 115 -15.15 7.39 -18.98
N ALA A 116 -15.93 7.28 -17.89
CA ALA A 116 -16.19 8.38 -16.97
C ALA A 116 -15.06 8.58 -15.94
N VAL A 117 -14.17 7.60 -15.77
CA VAL A 117 -13.13 7.64 -14.75
C VAL A 117 -11.84 8.23 -15.31
N LEU A 118 -11.28 9.22 -14.61
CA LEU A 118 -10.01 9.89 -14.95
C LEU A 118 -9.94 10.23 -16.45
N THR A 119 -10.87 11.10 -16.87
CA THR A 119 -11.14 11.40 -18.29
C THR A 119 -9.98 12.05 -19.03
N TRP A 120 -8.98 12.54 -18.29
CA TRP A 120 -7.76 13.13 -18.81
C TRP A 120 -6.70 12.09 -19.22
N VAL A 121 -6.89 10.80 -18.87
CA VAL A 121 -6.00 9.68 -19.20
C VAL A 121 -6.42 9.04 -20.53
N GLY A 122 -5.56 9.12 -21.54
CA GLY A 122 -5.75 8.42 -22.82
C GLY A 122 -6.99 8.84 -23.61
N GLU A 123 -7.54 7.93 -24.42
CA GLU A 123 -8.74 8.14 -25.24
C GLU A 123 -9.97 7.42 -24.64
N THR A 124 -10.79 8.14 -23.86
CA THR A 124 -11.96 7.56 -23.17
C THR A 124 -13.05 7.08 -24.10
N ASN A 125 -13.20 7.66 -25.29
CA ASN A 125 -14.23 7.27 -26.27
C ASN A 125 -14.01 5.88 -26.88
N ARG A 126 -12.84 5.27 -26.67
CA ARG A 126 -12.57 3.87 -27.04
C ARG A 126 -13.07 2.89 -25.99
N GLU A 127 -13.36 3.37 -24.78
CA GLU A 127 -13.73 2.50 -23.68
C GLU A 127 -15.18 2.04 -23.75
N ARG A 128 -15.44 0.92 -23.07
CA ARG A 128 -16.74 0.26 -23.09
C ARG A 128 -17.66 0.83 -22.00
N ASN A 129 -18.93 1.03 -22.33
CA ASN A 129 -19.95 1.53 -21.39
C ASN A 129 -20.71 0.42 -20.66
N ASP A 130 -20.50 -0.84 -21.04
CA ASP A 130 -21.25 -2.01 -20.57
C ASP A 130 -20.48 -2.80 -19.49
N ILE A 131 -19.70 -2.10 -18.66
CA ILE A 131 -19.01 -2.74 -17.53
C ILE A 131 -20.04 -3.02 -16.45
N ARG A 132 -20.33 -4.29 -16.21
CA ARG A 132 -21.19 -4.75 -15.11
C ARG A 132 -20.71 -4.17 -13.78
N SER A 133 -21.59 -3.53 -13.00
CA SER A 133 -21.28 -2.97 -11.68
C SER A 133 -20.66 -3.98 -10.70
N LEU A 134 -19.76 -3.50 -9.85
CA LEU A 134 -19.29 -4.28 -8.70
C LEU A 134 -20.43 -4.47 -7.69
N PRO A 135 -20.67 -5.70 -7.21
CA PRO A 135 -21.65 -5.93 -6.15
C PRO A 135 -21.34 -5.12 -4.88
N PRO A 136 -22.33 -4.44 -4.31
CA PRO A 136 -22.22 -3.77 -3.01
C PRO A 136 -21.56 -4.60 -1.91
N GLY A 137 -20.56 -4.04 -1.24
CA GLY A 137 -19.93 -4.63 -0.06
C GLY A 137 -19.15 -5.93 -0.31
N VAL A 138 -18.88 -6.31 -1.56
CA VAL A 138 -18.10 -7.51 -1.88
C VAL A 138 -16.68 -7.12 -2.30
N ILE A 139 -15.73 -7.31 -1.40
CA ILE A 139 -14.29 -7.10 -1.63
C ILE A 139 -13.49 -8.41 -1.65
N ASP A 140 -14.18 -9.55 -1.64
CA ASP A 140 -13.58 -10.88 -1.77
C ASP A 140 -13.45 -11.26 -3.26
N PRO A 141 -12.23 -11.51 -3.78
CA PRO A 141 -12.00 -11.78 -5.19
C PRO A 141 -12.65 -13.08 -5.69
N GLU A 142 -12.71 -14.12 -4.85
CA GLU A 142 -13.32 -15.41 -5.21
C GLU A 142 -14.84 -15.27 -5.28
N ARG A 143 -15.44 -14.57 -4.30
CA ARG A 143 -16.89 -14.29 -4.33
C ARG A 143 -17.25 -13.45 -5.54
N LEU A 144 -16.48 -12.42 -5.86
CA LEU A 144 -16.65 -11.64 -7.10
C LEU A 144 -16.58 -12.54 -8.34
N PHE A 145 -15.60 -13.44 -8.39
CA PHE A 145 -15.47 -14.39 -9.49
C PHE A 145 -16.70 -15.30 -9.63
N HIS A 146 -17.21 -15.87 -8.53
CA HIS A 146 -18.43 -16.68 -8.56
C HIS A 146 -19.67 -15.88 -8.96
N MET A 147 -19.71 -14.59 -8.66
CA MET A 147 -20.78 -13.68 -9.11
C MET A 147 -20.66 -13.31 -10.60
N GLY A 148 -19.62 -13.76 -11.29
CA GLY A 148 -19.38 -13.45 -12.71
C GLY A 148 -18.68 -12.12 -12.93
N VAL A 149 -18.11 -11.50 -11.90
CA VAL A 149 -17.22 -10.34 -12.05
C VAL A 149 -15.88 -10.85 -12.58
N ARG A 150 -15.35 -10.15 -13.59
CA ARG A 150 -14.08 -10.48 -14.23
C ARG A 150 -13.21 -9.22 -14.32
N PRO A 151 -11.88 -9.36 -14.40
CA PRO A 151 -11.02 -8.28 -14.85
C PRO A 151 -11.49 -7.79 -16.21
N VAL A 152 -11.57 -6.47 -16.37
CA VAL A 152 -11.94 -5.83 -17.64
C VAL A 152 -10.86 -4.80 -17.91
N LEU A 153 -10.00 -5.09 -18.90
CA LEU A 153 -8.95 -4.17 -19.31
C LEU A 153 -9.55 -3.03 -20.13
N ALA A 154 -8.95 -1.85 -20.00
CA ALA A 154 -9.20 -0.73 -20.89
C ALA A 154 -8.83 -1.09 -22.35
N GLN A 155 -9.55 -0.51 -23.31
CA GLN A 155 -9.27 -0.67 -24.74
C GLN A 155 -8.15 0.26 -25.20
N ASP A 156 -8.04 1.45 -24.61
CA ASP A 156 -6.94 2.38 -24.85
C ASP A 156 -5.66 1.91 -24.14
N VAL A 157 -4.57 1.79 -24.91
CA VAL A 157 -3.28 1.31 -24.41
C VAL A 157 -2.68 2.21 -23.34
N ASN A 158 -2.95 3.52 -23.36
CA ASN A 158 -2.42 4.43 -22.35
C ASN A 158 -3.19 4.28 -21.04
N ARG A 159 -4.51 4.06 -21.10
CA ARG A 159 -5.33 3.71 -19.92
C ARG A 159 -4.91 2.38 -19.29
N VAL A 160 -4.57 1.36 -20.10
CA VAL A 160 -3.97 0.10 -19.58
C VAL A 160 -2.63 0.34 -18.91
N ARG A 161 -1.75 1.16 -19.51
CA ARG A 161 -0.44 1.49 -18.93
C ARG A 161 -0.59 2.25 -17.62
N TYR A 162 -1.53 3.17 -17.56
CA TYR A 162 -1.78 4.00 -16.39
C TYR A 162 -2.41 3.19 -15.24
N SER A 163 -3.35 2.27 -15.52
CA SER A 163 -3.85 1.31 -14.51
C SER A 163 -2.69 0.55 -13.84
N LYS A 164 -1.74 0.05 -14.64
CA LYS A 164 -0.54 -0.63 -14.13
C LYS A 164 0.36 0.29 -13.32
N HIS A 165 0.50 1.55 -13.73
CA HIS A 165 1.28 2.55 -12.99
C HIS A 165 0.67 2.83 -11.61
N LEU A 166 -0.66 3.01 -11.54
CA LEU A 166 -1.38 3.19 -10.27
C LEU A 166 -1.25 1.95 -9.38
N GLY A 167 -1.37 0.75 -9.95
CA GLY A 167 -1.15 -0.50 -9.24
C GLY A 167 0.23 -0.58 -8.61
N ASP A 168 1.28 -0.17 -9.34
CA ASP A 168 2.63 -0.10 -8.79
C ASP A 168 2.74 0.92 -7.66
N GLN A 169 2.13 2.11 -7.76
CA GLN A 169 2.19 3.11 -6.69
C GLN A 169 1.54 2.59 -5.40
N ALA A 170 0.39 1.92 -5.50
CA ALA A 170 -0.28 1.28 -4.36
C ALA A 170 0.58 0.15 -3.76
N LEU A 171 1.15 -0.73 -4.59
CA LEU A 171 2.04 -1.80 -4.13
C LEU A 171 3.31 -1.25 -3.48
N MET A 172 3.88 -0.17 -4.01
CA MET A 172 5.05 0.47 -3.42
C MET A 172 4.77 1.06 -2.04
N PHE A 173 3.56 1.59 -1.81
CA PHE A 173 3.15 2.01 -0.48
C PHE A 173 2.98 0.81 0.47
N LEU A 174 2.26 -0.24 0.03
CA LEU A 174 2.02 -1.44 0.83
C LEU A 174 3.33 -2.14 1.23
N LEU A 175 4.21 -2.37 0.25
CA LEU A 175 5.52 -2.98 0.49
C LEU A 175 6.44 -2.06 1.30
N GLY A 176 6.40 -0.75 1.04
CA GLY A 176 7.14 0.22 1.83
C GLY A 176 6.72 0.25 3.30
N HIS A 177 5.44 0.02 3.58
CA HIS A 177 4.90 -0.12 4.93
C HIS A 177 5.47 -1.38 5.62
N GLU A 178 5.44 -2.54 4.94
CA GLU A 178 6.01 -3.77 5.49
C GLU A 178 7.54 -3.69 5.67
N ILE A 179 8.24 -3.04 4.73
CA ILE A 179 9.68 -2.78 4.87
C ILE A 179 9.94 -1.90 6.09
N ALA A 180 9.11 -0.89 6.36
CA ALA A 180 9.25 -0.03 7.53
C ALA A 180 9.13 -0.82 8.85
N HIS A 181 8.24 -1.82 8.92
CA HIS A 181 8.19 -2.69 10.09
C HIS A 181 9.50 -3.44 10.36
N VAL A 182 10.25 -3.76 9.31
CA VAL A 182 11.58 -4.36 9.43
C VAL A 182 12.64 -3.29 9.74
N THR A 183 12.78 -2.28 8.89
CA THR A 183 13.89 -1.31 8.97
C THR A 183 13.83 -0.45 10.22
N ARG A 184 12.62 -0.17 10.76
CA ARG A 184 12.43 0.62 11.98
C ARG A 184 12.34 -0.24 13.23
N GLY A 185 12.57 -1.55 13.12
CA GLY A 185 12.68 -2.45 14.26
C GLY A 185 11.35 -2.80 14.90
N HIS A 186 10.21 -2.52 14.26
CA HIS A 186 8.89 -2.80 14.83
C HIS A 186 8.68 -4.29 15.10
N VAL A 187 9.11 -5.15 14.17
CA VAL A 187 8.99 -6.61 14.32
C VAL A 187 9.78 -7.09 15.54
N ASP A 188 11.02 -6.63 15.70
CA ASP A 188 11.89 -7.02 16.81
C ASP A 188 11.43 -6.46 18.15
N TYR A 189 11.04 -5.18 18.18
CA TYR A 189 10.48 -4.55 19.37
C TYR A 189 9.25 -5.28 19.89
N LEU A 190 8.28 -5.57 19.02
CA LEU A 190 7.06 -6.28 19.40
C LEU A 190 7.35 -7.71 19.86
N ASN A 191 8.31 -8.40 19.23
CA ASN A 191 8.74 -9.74 19.64
C ASN A 191 9.46 -9.73 21.00
N ALA A 192 10.29 -8.72 21.27
CA ALA A 192 11.02 -8.59 22.53
C ALA A 192 10.07 -8.27 23.70
N LYS A 193 9.15 -7.33 23.50
CA LYS A 193 8.20 -6.89 24.51
C LYS A 193 7.10 -7.93 24.78
N HIS A 194 6.65 -8.61 23.72
CA HIS A 194 5.57 -9.58 23.80
C HIS A 194 5.91 -10.84 23.00
N PRO A 195 6.73 -11.75 23.57
CA PRO A 195 7.09 -13.00 22.92
C PRO A 195 5.85 -13.78 22.44
N GLY A 196 5.74 -13.97 21.12
CA GLY A 196 4.62 -14.67 20.49
C GLY A 196 3.40 -13.81 20.15
N ALA A 197 3.41 -12.50 20.41
CA ALA A 197 2.32 -11.60 20.05
C ALA A 197 2.30 -11.20 18.56
N PHE A 198 3.38 -11.49 17.83
CA PHE A 198 3.48 -11.37 16.38
C PHE A 198 2.99 -12.64 15.63
N LEU A 199 2.75 -13.74 16.36
CA LEU A 199 2.28 -15.00 15.78
C LEU A 199 0.78 -14.91 15.43
N GLY A 200 0.48 -14.35 14.25
CA GLY A 200 -0.72 -14.67 13.46
C GLY A 200 -2.10 -14.29 14.02
N LYS A 201 -2.22 -13.67 15.20
CA LYS A 201 -3.53 -13.23 15.71
C LYS A 201 -3.87 -11.83 15.20
N VAL A 202 -4.52 -11.80 14.05
CA VAL A 202 -5.56 -10.79 13.75
C VAL A 202 -6.50 -10.76 14.96
N GLY A 203 -6.43 -9.70 15.77
CA GLY A 203 -7.26 -9.55 16.99
C GLY A 203 -6.52 -9.66 18.32
N TRP A 204 -5.26 -9.21 18.41
CA TRP A 204 -4.64 -8.97 19.71
C TRP A 204 -5.39 -7.85 20.46
N GLY A 205 -6.22 -8.21 21.43
CA GLY A 205 -6.86 -7.29 22.37
C GLY A 205 -5.90 -7.02 23.52
N GLY A 206 -4.97 -6.09 23.32
CA GLY A 206 -4.11 -5.60 24.38
C GLY A 206 -4.88 -4.74 25.38
N SER A 207 -4.24 -4.41 26.49
CA SER A 207 -4.70 -3.29 27.32
C SER A 207 -4.73 -1.99 26.51
N GLY A 208 -5.43 -0.96 27.00
CA GLY A 208 -5.59 0.31 26.26
C GLY A 208 -4.27 0.96 25.85
N ASP A 209 -3.22 0.80 26.67
CA ASP A 209 -1.88 1.36 26.37
C ASP A 209 -1.14 0.53 25.31
N GLU A 210 -1.19 -0.81 25.39
CA GLU A 210 -0.62 -1.70 24.37
C GLU A 210 -1.28 -1.51 23.00
N SER A 211 -2.59 -1.25 22.99
CA SER A 211 -3.33 -0.95 21.76
C SER A 211 -2.84 0.34 21.13
N LEU A 212 -2.66 1.40 21.92
CA LEU A 212 -2.18 2.69 21.44
C LEU A 212 -0.74 2.63 20.92
N GLU A 213 0.11 1.86 21.58
CA GLU A 213 1.48 1.60 21.18
C GLU A 213 1.56 0.92 19.82
N ARG A 214 0.76 -0.14 19.60
CA ARG A 214 0.63 -0.76 18.28
C ARG A 214 0.13 0.20 17.23
N GLN A 215 -0.88 1.01 17.58
CA GLN A 215 -1.37 2.03 16.66
C GLN A 215 -0.31 3.05 16.26
N CYS A 216 0.57 3.41 17.19
CA CYS A 216 1.69 4.31 16.93
C CYS A 216 2.73 3.67 15.99
N ILE A 217 3.03 2.38 16.17
CA ILE A 217 3.90 1.60 15.29
C ILE A 217 3.35 1.55 13.85
N GLU A 218 2.05 1.30 13.70
CA GLU A 218 1.38 1.29 12.39
C GLU A 218 1.40 2.67 11.72
N ALA A 219 1.14 3.72 12.50
CA ALA A 219 1.21 5.10 12.02
C ALA A 219 2.63 5.49 11.56
N ASP A 220 3.66 5.02 12.27
CA ASP A 220 5.05 5.24 11.88
C ASP A 220 5.44 4.48 10.61
N ALA A 221 4.99 3.23 10.45
CA ALA A 221 5.20 2.46 9.23
C ALA A 221 4.53 3.14 8.01
N ASP A 222 3.29 3.63 8.16
CA ASP A 222 2.61 4.44 7.14
C ASP A 222 3.41 5.71 6.82
N ARG A 223 3.81 6.47 7.84
CA ARG A 223 4.59 7.70 7.68
C ARG A 223 5.90 7.46 6.93
N ARG A 224 6.63 6.41 7.28
CA ARG A 224 7.91 6.07 6.63
C ARG A 224 7.72 5.67 5.16
N SER A 225 6.66 4.92 4.86
CA SER A 225 6.31 4.55 3.49
C SER A 225 5.95 5.79 2.66
N VAL A 226 5.13 6.68 3.21
CA VAL A 226 4.79 7.98 2.60
C VAL A 226 6.05 8.81 2.36
N PHE A 227 6.92 8.95 3.36
CA PHE A 227 8.16 9.73 3.25
C PHE A 227 9.04 9.25 2.09
N ALA A 228 9.33 7.94 2.03
CA ALA A 228 10.14 7.38 0.95
C ALA A 228 9.54 7.63 -0.43
N ARG A 229 8.22 7.45 -0.56
CA ARG A 229 7.53 7.60 -1.85
C ARG A 229 7.42 9.05 -2.29
N SER A 230 6.96 9.94 -1.41
CA SER A 230 6.87 11.37 -1.71
C SER A 230 8.23 11.95 -2.10
N ASN A 231 9.29 11.60 -1.38
CA ASN A 231 10.64 12.04 -1.71
C ASN A 231 11.16 11.43 -3.04
N SER A 232 10.99 10.12 -3.24
CA SER A 232 11.39 9.43 -4.49
C SER A 232 10.70 10.01 -5.73
N MET A 233 9.41 10.34 -5.63
CA MET A 233 8.66 10.98 -6.72
C MET A 233 9.15 12.39 -7.00
N TYR A 234 9.41 13.17 -5.94
CA TYR A 234 9.97 14.50 -6.08
C TYR A 234 11.34 14.49 -6.78
N MET A 235 12.24 13.58 -6.35
CA MET A 235 13.55 13.40 -7.00
C MET A 235 13.42 12.95 -8.46
N SER A 236 12.47 12.07 -8.76
CA SER A 236 12.18 11.63 -10.13
C SER A 236 11.66 12.79 -11.01
N PHE A 237 10.89 13.71 -10.42
CA PHE A 237 10.43 14.91 -11.11
C PHE A 237 11.59 15.89 -11.38
N GLU A 238 12.41 16.20 -10.37
CA GLU A 238 13.55 17.12 -10.52
C GLU A 238 14.62 16.57 -11.48
N SER A 239 14.85 15.26 -11.47
CA SER A 239 15.86 14.63 -12.36
C SER A 239 15.40 14.45 -13.81
N ASN A 240 14.10 14.57 -14.09
CA ASN A 240 13.55 14.23 -15.40
C ASN A 240 12.86 15.42 -16.08
N GLU A 241 13.68 16.35 -16.58
CA GLU A 241 13.24 17.56 -17.27
C GLU A 241 12.38 17.30 -18.53
N SER A 242 12.36 16.06 -19.04
CA SER A 242 11.69 15.70 -20.30
C SER A 242 10.54 14.70 -20.13
N ASN A 243 10.17 14.30 -18.90
CA ASN A 243 9.18 13.23 -18.76
C ASN A 243 7.79 13.66 -19.24
N LYS A 244 7.38 13.12 -20.38
CA LYS A 244 6.01 13.11 -20.86
C LYS A 244 5.51 11.68 -20.78
N PRO A 245 4.88 11.28 -19.66
CA PRO A 245 4.28 9.96 -19.55
C PRO A 245 3.32 9.71 -20.72
N PRO A 246 3.22 8.48 -21.24
CA PRO A 246 2.44 8.20 -22.44
C PRO A 246 0.93 8.46 -22.26
N TRP A 247 0.45 8.53 -21.02
CA TRP A 247 -0.93 8.86 -20.69
C TRP A 247 -1.23 10.37 -20.59
N LEU A 248 -0.20 11.23 -20.62
CA LEU A 248 -0.35 12.68 -20.58
C LEU A 248 -0.03 13.33 -21.92
N LYS A 249 -0.88 14.27 -22.34
CA LYS A 249 -0.65 15.09 -23.55
C LYS A 249 0.36 16.21 -23.33
N ARG A 250 0.61 16.56 -22.06
CA ARG A 250 1.57 17.58 -21.59
C ARG A 250 2.69 16.93 -20.77
N ARG A 251 3.72 17.71 -20.44
CA ARG A 251 4.73 17.31 -19.46
C ARG A 251 4.07 17.07 -18.09
N ALA A 252 4.56 16.07 -17.37
CA ALA A 252 4.13 15.80 -16.00
C ALA A 252 4.64 16.91 -15.05
N THR A 253 3.78 17.36 -14.15
CA THR A 253 4.13 18.28 -13.06
C THR A 253 4.34 17.50 -11.77
N ALA A 254 4.90 18.13 -10.74
CA ALA A 254 4.97 17.54 -9.40
C ALA A 254 3.58 17.12 -8.90
N ALA A 255 2.56 17.95 -9.14
CA ALA A 255 1.17 17.64 -8.77
C ALA A 255 0.66 16.34 -9.43
N ASP A 256 1.01 16.05 -10.69
CA ASP A 256 0.59 14.80 -11.34
C ASP A 256 1.14 13.57 -10.62
N TYR A 257 2.42 13.57 -10.26
CA TYR A 257 3.01 12.45 -9.52
C TYR A 257 2.37 12.29 -8.13
N GLN A 258 2.09 13.40 -7.44
CA GLN A 258 1.42 13.34 -6.15
C GLN A 258 -0.04 12.87 -6.27
N PHE A 259 -0.74 13.25 -7.34
CA PHE A 259 -2.06 12.71 -7.65
C PHE A 259 -2.00 11.20 -7.85
N ASP A 260 -1.10 10.73 -8.73
CA ASP A 260 -0.97 9.31 -9.09
C ASP A 260 -0.74 8.45 -7.85
N TRP A 261 0.17 8.87 -6.96
CA TRP A 261 0.41 8.18 -5.70
C TRP A 261 -0.76 8.28 -4.73
N ALA A 262 -1.28 9.49 -4.47
CA ALA A 262 -2.33 9.69 -3.50
C ALA A 262 -3.60 8.94 -3.92
N PHE A 263 -4.00 9.01 -5.19
CA PHE A 263 -5.11 8.23 -5.74
C PHE A 263 -4.91 6.73 -5.52
N SER A 264 -3.71 6.21 -5.81
CA SER A 264 -3.40 4.79 -5.66
C SER A 264 -3.47 4.31 -4.20
N VAL A 265 -2.93 5.10 -3.27
CA VAL A 265 -2.99 4.81 -1.83
C VAL A 265 -4.43 4.87 -1.32
N ASN A 266 -5.23 5.83 -1.80
CA ASN A 266 -6.65 5.90 -1.49
C ASN A 266 -7.42 4.66 -1.99
N VAL A 267 -7.14 4.19 -3.21
CA VAL A 267 -7.72 2.93 -3.74
C VAL A 267 -7.35 1.75 -2.84
N LEU A 268 -6.08 1.66 -2.43
CA LEU A 268 -5.62 0.60 -1.54
C LEU A 268 -6.37 0.62 -0.20
N PHE A 269 -6.42 1.75 0.50
CA PHE A 269 -7.17 1.86 1.77
C PHE A 269 -8.65 1.51 1.60
N ARG A 270 -9.26 1.94 0.49
CA ARG A 270 -10.66 1.61 0.19
C ARG A 270 -10.90 0.11 0.02
N LEU A 271 -9.89 -0.64 -0.47
CA LEU A 271 -9.91 -2.09 -0.59
C LEU A 271 -9.69 -2.81 0.75
N PHE A 272 -8.87 -2.26 1.64
CA PHE A 272 -8.72 -2.79 3.00
C PHE A 272 -10.00 -2.64 3.82
N GLY A 273 -10.72 -1.53 3.62
CA GLY A 273 -11.98 -1.23 4.29
C GLY A 273 -12.11 0.25 4.59
N ASP A 274 -13.32 0.78 4.39
CA ASP A 274 -13.65 2.20 4.67
C ASP A 274 -14.97 2.28 5.43
N GLU A 275 -15.01 1.53 6.53
CA GLU A 275 -16.17 1.46 7.39
C GLU A 275 -16.17 2.60 8.39
N LYS A 276 -17.37 3.09 8.70
CA LYS A 276 -17.57 4.02 9.81
C LYS A 276 -17.14 3.34 11.10
N PHE A 277 -16.31 4.05 11.87
CA PHE A 277 -15.89 3.61 13.19
C PHE A 277 -16.42 4.58 14.27
N ALA A 278 -16.56 4.07 15.48
CA ALA A 278 -16.95 4.82 16.66
C ALA A 278 -15.71 5.32 17.43
N PRO A 279 -15.84 6.37 18.25
CA PRO A 279 -14.72 6.86 19.06
C PRO A 279 -14.10 5.79 19.98
N ALA A 280 -14.88 4.80 20.42
CA ALA A 280 -14.37 3.69 21.22
C ALA A 280 -13.32 2.84 20.48
N ASP A 281 -13.44 2.72 19.15
CA ASP A 281 -12.54 1.93 18.31
C ASP A 281 -11.13 2.55 18.24
N LEU A 282 -11.02 3.87 18.47
CA LEU A 282 -9.73 4.57 18.55
C LEU A 282 -8.87 4.05 19.71
N VAL A 283 -9.49 3.50 20.77
CA VAL A 283 -8.78 3.04 21.97
C VAL A 283 -8.70 1.51 22.04
N SER A 284 -9.73 0.80 21.58
CA SER A 284 -9.84 -0.66 21.73
C SER A 284 -9.18 -1.45 20.61
N SER A 285 -8.94 -0.83 19.44
CA SER A 285 -8.32 -1.50 18.30
C SER A 285 -6.80 -1.54 18.43
N GLY A 286 -6.17 -2.65 18.04
CA GLY A 286 -4.70 -2.72 17.88
C GLY A 286 -4.17 -1.93 16.68
N TYR A 287 -5.06 -1.43 15.82
CA TYR A 287 -4.73 -0.68 14.60
C TYR A 287 -5.55 0.61 14.55
N PRO A 288 -4.98 1.75 14.08
CA PRO A 288 -5.81 2.92 13.84
C PRO A 288 -6.84 2.54 12.78
N PRO A 289 -8.10 2.99 12.90
CA PRO A 289 -9.12 2.70 11.90
C PRO A 289 -8.62 3.05 10.49
N LEU A 290 -8.90 2.20 9.50
CA LEU A 290 -8.39 2.38 8.14
C LEU A 290 -8.72 3.75 7.52
N PRO A 291 -9.93 4.34 7.72
CA PRO A 291 -10.19 5.68 7.20
C PRO A 291 -9.32 6.76 7.88
N LEU A 292 -8.96 6.56 9.16
CA LEU A 292 -8.03 7.44 9.87
C LEU A 292 -6.60 7.27 9.32
N ARG A 293 -6.13 6.05 9.09
CA ARG A 293 -4.82 5.80 8.45
C ARG A 293 -4.74 6.43 7.05
N ARG A 294 -5.81 6.31 6.27
CA ARG A 294 -5.98 6.96 4.96
C ARG A 294 -5.80 8.47 5.06
N ARG A 295 -6.49 9.13 6.01
CA ARG A 295 -6.32 10.57 6.30
C ARG A 295 -4.88 10.89 6.70
N MET A 296 -4.32 10.13 7.64
CA MET A 296 -2.96 10.35 8.15
C MET A 296 -1.92 10.27 7.04
N ALA A 297 -2.01 9.29 6.13
CA ALA A 297 -1.11 9.16 4.99
C ALA A 297 -1.13 10.41 4.08
N MET A 298 -2.32 10.98 3.83
CA MET A 298 -2.45 12.22 3.05
C MET A 298 -1.85 13.43 3.78
N GLU A 299 -2.07 13.54 5.09
CA GLU A 299 -1.49 14.61 5.91
C GLU A 299 0.05 14.50 5.98
N TYR A 300 0.59 13.28 6.15
CA TYR A 300 2.02 13.03 6.10
C TYR A 300 2.61 13.42 4.76
N ALA A 301 1.97 13.07 3.64
CA ALA A 301 2.46 13.43 2.31
C ALA A 301 2.55 14.95 2.14
N CYS A 302 1.53 15.68 2.60
CA CYS A 302 1.55 17.14 2.56
C CYS A 302 2.72 17.71 3.37
N ARG A 303 2.95 17.20 4.60
CA ARG A 303 4.06 17.66 5.46
C ARG A 303 5.43 17.37 4.86
N VAL A 304 5.64 16.17 4.34
CA VAL A 304 6.90 15.76 3.70
C VAL A 304 7.22 16.67 2.52
N LEU A 305 6.23 16.96 1.68
CA LEU A 305 6.41 17.83 0.52
C LEU A 305 6.62 19.30 0.94
N MET A 306 5.89 19.80 1.93
CA MET A 306 6.14 21.14 2.48
C MET A 306 7.59 21.27 2.98
N TYR A 307 8.12 20.22 3.61
CA TYR A 307 9.49 20.20 4.11
C TYR A 307 10.53 20.17 2.97
N HIS A 308 10.38 19.27 1.98
CA HIS A 308 11.39 19.10 0.92
C HIS A 308 11.30 20.11 -0.21
N VAL A 309 10.08 20.53 -0.55
CA VAL A 309 9.81 21.43 -1.68
C VAL A 309 9.83 22.90 -1.21
N GLY A 310 9.63 23.16 0.08
CA GLY A 310 9.73 24.49 0.68
C GLY A 310 8.79 25.48 -0.01
N ASP A 311 9.32 26.65 -0.39
CA ASP A 311 8.56 27.71 -1.08
C ASP A 311 8.03 27.31 -2.46
N LYS A 312 8.56 26.23 -3.07
CA LYS A 312 8.02 25.68 -4.33
C LYS A 312 6.75 24.84 -4.10
N PHE A 313 6.40 24.56 -2.85
CA PHE A 313 5.16 23.87 -2.51
C PHE A 313 4.00 24.84 -2.69
N ASP A 314 3.35 24.79 -3.84
CA ASP A 314 2.15 25.58 -4.07
C ASP A 314 0.90 24.92 -3.46
N GLY A 315 -0.14 25.71 -3.24
CA GLY A 315 -1.42 25.21 -2.72
C GLY A 315 -2.06 24.14 -3.63
N SER A 316 -1.71 24.10 -4.91
CA SER A 316 -2.26 23.14 -5.86
C SER A 316 -1.82 21.71 -5.57
N ILE A 317 -0.62 21.48 -5.03
CA ILE A 317 -0.17 20.15 -4.62
C ILE A 317 -1.01 19.62 -3.45
N LYS A 318 -1.27 20.48 -2.45
CA LYS A 318 -2.13 20.13 -1.32
C LYS A 318 -3.55 19.81 -1.79
N ASP A 319 -4.12 20.69 -2.63
CA ASP A 319 -5.46 20.49 -3.19
C ASP A 319 -5.54 19.22 -4.03
N THR A 320 -4.46 18.86 -4.72
CA THR A 320 -4.35 17.62 -5.50
C THR A 320 -4.35 16.38 -4.63
N ILE A 321 -3.56 16.36 -3.55
CA ILE A 321 -3.51 15.22 -2.62
C ILE A 321 -4.88 15.03 -1.95
N VAL A 322 -5.50 16.11 -1.46
CA VAL A 322 -6.83 16.07 -0.84
C VAL A 322 -7.90 15.69 -1.87
N GLY A 323 -7.85 16.29 -3.06
CA GLY A 323 -8.79 16.03 -4.16
C GLY A 323 -8.75 14.60 -4.67
N SER A 324 -7.60 13.92 -4.55
CA SER A 324 -7.47 12.50 -4.92
C SER A 324 -8.40 11.57 -4.13
N MET A 325 -8.77 11.95 -2.90
CA MET A 325 -9.75 11.20 -2.10
C MET A 325 -11.13 11.21 -2.76
N ALA A 326 -11.58 12.40 -3.19
CA ALA A 326 -12.85 12.55 -3.89
C ALA A 326 -12.84 11.85 -5.24
N SER A 327 -11.77 12.01 -6.03
CA SER A 327 -11.61 11.31 -7.30
C SER A 327 -11.63 9.79 -7.13
N CYS A 328 -11.06 9.26 -6.05
CA CYS A 328 -11.12 7.84 -5.71
C CYS A 328 -12.57 7.38 -5.48
N GLU A 329 -13.36 8.08 -4.66
CA GLU A 329 -14.76 7.71 -4.41
C GLU A 329 -15.64 7.82 -5.65
N GLU A 330 -15.44 8.86 -6.47
CA GLU A 330 -16.10 8.98 -7.77
C GLU A 330 -15.77 7.80 -8.69
N SER A 331 -14.51 7.35 -8.68
CA SER A 331 -14.05 6.21 -9.49
C SER A 331 -14.66 4.89 -9.02
N PHE A 332 -14.77 4.67 -7.71
CA PHE A 332 -15.46 3.50 -7.15
C PHE A 332 -16.96 3.51 -7.50
N THR A 333 -17.60 4.67 -7.37
CA THR A 333 -19.01 4.86 -7.73
C THR A 333 -19.24 4.58 -9.21
N ALA A 334 -18.35 5.06 -10.09
CA ALA A 334 -18.44 4.85 -11.53
C ALA A 334 -18.37 3.37 -11.94
N ILE A 335 -17.62 2.53 -11.20
CA ILE A 335 -17.59 1.08 -11.43
C ILE A 335 -18.67 0.31 -10.64
N GLY A 336 -19.60 1.05 -10.02
CA GLY A 336 -20.78 0.54 -9.34
C GLY A 336 -20.56 0.05 -7.92
N ALA A 337 -19.42 0.35 -7.29
CA ALA A 337 -19.25 0.10 -5.87
C ALA A 337 -20.09 1.08 -5.05
N GLU A 338 -20.52 0.65 -3.85
CA GLU A 338 -21.18 1.56 -2.91
C GLU A 338 -20.22 2.67 -2.46
N PRO A 339 -20.71 3.91 -2.26
CA PRO A 339 -19.94 4.95 -1.59
C PRO A 339 -19.45 4.49 -0.20
N ALA A 340 -18.32 5.04 0.25
CA ALA A 340 -17.87 4.84 1.62
C ALA A 340 -18.97 5.25 2.63
N LYS A 341 -19.15 4.46 3.69
CA LYS A 341 -20.32 4.57 4.60
C LYS A 341 -20.08 5.49 5.79
N GLY A 342 -19.46 6.65 5.60
CA GLY A 342 -19.17 7.56 6.72
C GLY A 342 -17.77 7.41 7.33
N GLY A 343 -16.90 6.56 6.76
CA GLY A 343 -15.57 6.29 7.29
C GLY A 343 -14.68 7.53 7.25
N ILE A 344 -14.68 8.25 6.13
CA ILE A 344 -13.99 9.53 5.97
C ILE A 344 -14.52 10.57 6.97
N GLU A 345 -15.82 10.69 7.12
CA GLU A 345 -16.44 11.63 8.06
C GLU A 345 -16.02 11.32 9.50
N SER A 346 -15.97 10.04 9.89
CA SER A 346 -15.40 9.63 11.18
C SER A 346 -13.93 10.03 11.30
N ALA A 347 -13.12 9.82 10.26
CA ALA A 347 -11.69 10.18 10.26
C ALA A 347 -11.43 11.68 10.43
N PHE A 348 -12.34 12.54 9.98
CA PHE A 348 -12.25 14.00 10.10
C PHE A 348 -12.90 14.58 11.37
N SER A 349 -13.40 13.74 12.28
CA SER A 349 -13.93 14.18 13.58
C SER A 349 -12.87 14.80 14.51
N ASP A 350 -13.33 15.55 15.51
CA ASP A 350 -12.48 16.12 16.56
C ASP A 350 -11.81 15.01 17.39
N GLU A 351 -12.52 13.93 17.69
CA GLU A 351 -11.99 12.77 18.40
C GLU A 351 -10.85 12.11 17.63
N SER A 352 -11.01 11.93 16.31
CA SER A 352 -9.97 11.35 15.46
C SER A 352 -8.76 12.29 15.32
N THR A 353 -8.99 13.60 15.27
CA THR A 353 -7.91 14.60 15.26
C THR A 353 -7.11 14.58 16.56
N ASN A 354 -7.79 14.55 17.71
CA ASN A 354 -7.15 14.43 19.01
C ASN A 354 -6.37 13.11 19.15
N HIS A 355 -6.93 12.01 18.64
CA HIS A 355 -6.26 10.72 18.63
C HIS A 355 -5.01 10.72 17.76
N PHE A 356 -5.08 11.31 16.56
CA PHE A 356 -3.92 11.48 15.70
C PHE A 356 -2.79 12.28 16.40
N HIS A 357 -3.13 13.37 17.09
CA HIS A 357 -2.16 14.11 17.91
C HIS A 357 -1.58 13.26 19.04
N ARG A 358 -2.41 12.44 19.69
CA ARG A 358 -1.97 11.51 20.73
C ARG A 358 -0.97 10.49 20.20
N LEU A 359 -1.21 9.91 19.01
CA LEU A 359 -0.27 8.98 18.37
C LEU A 359 1.07 9.67 18.06
N ASN A 360 1.04 10.88 17.51
CA ASN A 360 2.29 11.64 17.26
C ASN A 360 3.04 11.99 18.56
N GLY A 361 2.31 12.31 19.63
CA GLY A 361 2.90 12.54 20.95
C GLY A 361 3.53 11.28 21.54
N LEU A 362 2.87 10.12 21.40
CA LEU A 362 3.39 8.84 21.84
C LEU A 362 4.63 8.41 21.04
N TRP A 363 4.67 8.69 19.74
CA TRP A 363 5.84 8.40 18.91
C TRP A 363 7.10 9.08 19.47
N ALA A 364 6.98 10.32 19.95
CA ALA A 364 8.11 11.07 20.49
C ALA A 364 8.76 10.37 21.70
N SER A 365 7.98 9.67 22.53
CA SER A 365 8.52 8.87 23.64
C SER A 365 8.98 7.48 23.19
N MET A 366 8.22 6.80 22.31
CA MET A 366 8.52 5.44 21.86
C MET A 366 9.79 5.36 21.01
N ARG A 367 10.13 6.42 20.28
CA ARG A 367 11.28 6.44 19.38
C ARG A 367 12.59 6.05 20.08
N ALA A 368 12.80 6.50 21.31
CA ALA A 368 14.02 6.18 22.05
C ALA A 368 14.12 4.67 22.38
N GLU A 369 12.99 4.04 22.71
CA GLU A 369 12.91 2.59 22.95
C GLU A 369 13.05 1.78 21.67
N LEU A 370 12.44 2.24 20.56
CA LEU A 370 12.49 1.54 19.27
C LEU A 370 13.87 1.57 18.63
N GLN A 371 14.65 2.63 18.88
CA GLN A 371 15.94 2.86 18.22
C GLN A 371 16.94 1.70 18.42
N GLU A 372 16.86 0.95 19.52
CA GLU A 372 17.73 -0.21 19.76
C GLU A 372 17.45 -1.40 18.83
N TYR A 373 16.24 -1.47 18.27
CA TYR A 373 15.80 -2.50 17.32
C TYR A 373 15.85 -2.03 15.87
N SER A 374 15.96 -0.73 15.63
CA SER A 374 15.93 -0.14 14.28
C SER A 374 17.27 -0.30 13.56
N TYR A 375 17.19 -0.51 12.25
CA TYR A 375 18.34 -0.53 11.34
C TYR A 375 18.59 0.82 10.66
N GLU A 376 17.60 1.73 10.68
CA GLU A 376 17.77 3.13 10.28
C GLU A 376 17.66 4.06 11.51
N SER A 377 18.17 5.29 11.36
CA SER A 377 17.95 6.32 12.36
C SER A 377 16.47 6.68 12.38
N LEU A 378 15.89 6.74 13.56
CA LEU A 378 14.52 7.25 13.73
C LEU A 378 14.50 8.77 13.85
N ASP A 379 15.66 9.44 13.64
CA ASP A 379 15.84 10.88 13.77
C ASP A 379 15.17 11.74 12.69
N ASP A 380 14.42 11.11 11.81
CA ASP A 380 13.80 11.72 10.64
C ASP A 380 12.98 12.98 10.95
N VAL A 381 13.10 13.94 10.02
CA VAL A 381 12.79 15.37 10.18
C VAL A 381 11.30 15.73 10.11
N CYS A 382 10.41 14.73 10.08
CA CYS A 382 8.95 14.95 9.96
C CYS A 382 8.18 14.67 11.26
N GLY A 383 8.83 14.85 12.42
CA GLY A 383 8.23 14.80 13.76
C GLY A 383 7.41 16.05 14.08
#